data_AF-A0AAD4BFP9-F1
#
_entry.id   AF-A0AAD4BFP9-F1
#
_cell.length_a   1.000
_cell.length_b   1.000
_cell.length_c   1.000
_cell.angle_alpha   90.00
_cell.angle_beta   90.00
_cell.angle_gamma   90.00
#
_symmetry.space_group_name_H-M   'P 1'
#
loop_
_entity.id
_entity.type
_entity.pdbx_description
1 polymer ?
#
loop_
_entity_poly.entity_id
_entity_poly.type
_entity_poly.pdbx_seq_one_letter_code
_entity_poly.pdbx_strand_id
1 'polypeptide(L)'
;MTIRQRTLAVSLPPSRPDNDAASEVSSILESHISGTAVRGNVEETGRILSVGDGIGHFWGLQSVQAKEMAEFSFGVRGMCLNLEADNVGASIFDAIGNPIDGKGPIQAAERYHAFLKAPGIPPRRSVNQPMMTGLKPIDAMVPIGQGKDEVKNSILSVTVGQKCSTAAQLVKTLKHPIIAATLASEAAPLQCLAPFSSCTKTPVLRL
;
A
#
# COMPACT_ATOMS: atom_id res chain seq x y z
N MET A 1 -19.60 -3.25 -11.54
CA MET A 1 -18.69 -2.79 -10.48
C MET A 1 -19.00 -3.66 -9.28
N THR A 2 -18.00 -4.27 -8.66
CA THR A 2 -18.18 -5.29 -7.61
C THR A 2 -17.35 -4.83 -6.42
N ILE A 3 -17.93 -4.75 -5.21
CA ILE A 3 -17.17 -4.42 -3.99
C ILE A 3 -16.92 -5.71 -3.21
N ARG A 4 -15.65 -6.04 -2.97
CA ARG A 4 -15.23 -7.24 -2.23
C ARG A 4 -14.72 -6.90 -0.84
N GLN A 5 -15.49 -7.21 0.19
CA GLN A 5 -14.98 -7.27 1.57
C GLN A 5 -14.39 -8.66 1.83
N ARG A 6 -13.07 -8.76 2.04
CA ARG A 6 -12.37 -10.03 2.37
C ARG A 6 -11.66 -9.91 3.72
N THR A 7 -12.10 -10.73 4.68
CA THR A 7 -11.44 -11.00 5.97
C THR A 7 -10.53 -12.23 5.83
N LEU A 8 -9.32 -12.21 6.39
CA LEU A 8 -8.30 -13.27 6.29
C LEU A 8 -7.85 -13.77 7.68
N ALA A 9 -7.67 -15.08 7.83
CA ALA A 9 -6.72 -15.69 8.76
C ALA A 9 -6.43 -17.14 8.35
N VAL A 10 -5.18 -17.49 8.06
CA VAL A 10 -4.65 -18.87 8.20
C VAL A 10 -3.13 -18.80 8.49
N SER A 11 -2.69 -19.54 9.51
CA SER A 11 -1.31 -19.71 9.98
C SER A 11 -0.56 -20.83 9.23
N LEU A 12 0.75 -20.67 9.00
CA LEU A 12 1.66 -21.68 8.42
C LEU A 12 2.22 -22.69 9.45
N PRO A 13 2.52 -23.95 9.06
CA PRO A 13 3.55 -24.80 9.68
C PRO A 13 4.86 -24.89 8.85
N PRO A 14 6.00 -25.32 9.43
CA PRO A 14 7.33 -25.22 8.82
C PRO A 14 7.74 -26.45 7.99
N SER A 15 8.56 -26.23 6.96
CA SER A 15 9.08 -27.21 5.99
C SER A 15 10.56 -27.56 6.19
N ARG A 16 10.98 -28.71 5.63
CA ARG A 16 12.38 -29.08 5.33
C ARG A 16 12.43 -30.09 4.16
N PRO A 17 13.59 -30.27 3.50
CA PRO A 17 13.80 -29.92 2.08
C PRO A 17 13.98 -31.15 1.18
N ASP A 18 13.76 -31.02 -0.14
CA ASP A 18 14.57 -31.72 -1.17
C ASP A 18 14.26 -31.22 -2.60
N ASN A 19 15.10 -30.31 -3.11
CA ASN A 19 15.36 -30.07 -4.54
C ASN A 19 14.17 -29.60 -5.41
N ASP A 20 13.64 -28.39 -5.13
CA ASP A 20 12.22 -28.10 -5.36
C ASP A 20 11.85 -26.92 -6.31
N ALA A 21 12.58 -26.57 -7.38
CA ALA A 21 12.11 -25.45 -8.24
C ALA A 21 10.76 -25.72 -8.94
N ALA A 22 10.46 -26.98 -9.29
CA ALA A 22 9.20 -27.39 -9.92
C ALA A 22 8.12 -27.77 -8.89
N SER A 23 8.50 -28.40 -7.77
CA SER A 23 7.61 -28.75 -6.67
C SER A 23 7.21 -27.55 -5.82
N GLU A 24 8.06 -26.52 -5.68
CA GLU A 24 7.67 -25.22 -5.09
C GLU A 24 6.60 -24.57 -5.95
N VAL A 25 6.78 -24.52 -7.28
CA VAL A 25 5.79 -23.91 -8.19
C VAL A 25 4.48 -24.69 -8.20
N SER A 26 4.52 -26.04 -8.20
CA SER A 26 3.32 -26.87 -8.12
C SER A 26 2.60 -26.70 -6.78
N SER A 27 3.34 -26.69 -5.66
CA SER A 27 2.76 -26.48 -4.32
C SER A 27 2.15 -25.08 -4.18
N ILE A 28 2.78 -24.06 -4.76
CA ILE A 28 2.24 -22.69 -4.82
C ILE A 28 0.94 -22.67 -5.63
N LEU A 29 0.89 -23.28 -6.82
CA LEU A 29 -0.33 -23.32 -7.63
C LEU A 29 -1.45 -24.14 -6.97
N GLU A 30 -1.14 -25.28 -6.38
CA GLU A 30 -2.10 -26.13 -5.67
C GLU A 30 -2.68 -25.42 -4.45
N SER A 31 -1.86 -24.67 -3.70
CA SER A 31 -2.33 -23.80 -2.61
C SER A 31 -3.24 -22.67 -3.10
N HIS A 32 -3.00 -22.14 -4.31
CA HIS A 32 -3.81 -21.07 -4.89
C HIS A 32 -5.17 -21.57 -5.41
N ILE A 33 -5.18 -22.75 -6.03
CA ILE A 33 -6.40 -23.36 -6.57
C ILE A 33 -7.31 -23.82 -5.42
N SER A 34 -6.75 -24.44 -4.38
CA SER A 34 -7.50 -24.86 -3.19
C SER A 34 -8.05 -23.68 -2.36
N GLY A 35 -7.34 -22.55 -2.32
CA GLY A 35 -7.80 -21.32 -1.67
C GLY A 35 -8.96 -20.60 -2.39
N THR A 36 -9.28 -20.99 -3.63
CA THR A 36 -10.36 -20.38 -4.42
C THR A 36 -11.70 -21.07 -4.13
N ALA A 37 -12.09 -21.13 -2.86
CA ALA A 37 -13.47 -21.44 -2.51
C ALA A 37 -14.34 -20.24 -2.88
N VAL A 38 -15.34 -20.45 -3.75
CA VAL A 38 -16.36 -19.46 -4.12
C VAL A 38 -17.21 -19.17 -2.88
N ARG A 39 -16.74 -18.29 -2.01
CA ARG A 39 -17.56 -17.68 -0.96
C ARG A 39 -18.53 -16.72 -1.67
N GLY A 40 -19.81 -17.08 -1.68
CA GLY A 40 -20.88 -16.21 -2.13
C GLY A 40 -20.95 -14.97 -1.24
N ASN A 41 -20.28 -13.90 -1.67
CA ASN A 41 -20.45 -12.57 -1.11
C ASN A 41 -21.58 -11.90 -1.90
N VAL A 42 -22.51 -11.26 -1.20
CA VAL A 42 -23.45 -10.34 -1.82
C VAL A 42 -22.64 -9.13 -2.28
N GLU A 43 -22.36 -9.06 -3.59
CA GLU A 43 -21.62 -7.96 -4.19
C GLU A 43 -22.61 -6.83 -4.53
N GLU A 44 -22.47 -5.67 -3.91
CA GLU A 44 -23.21 -4.49 -4.35
C GLU A 44 -22.66 -4.03 -5.69
N THR A 45 -23.57 -3.89 -6.66
CA THR A 45 -23.21 -3.48 -8.01
C THR A 45 -23.68 -2.07 -8.32
N GLY A 46 -22.73 -1.22 -8.70
CA GLY A 46 -22.97 0.13 -9.21
C GLY A 46 -22.84 0.22 -10.73
N ARG A 47 -23.49 1.23 -11.32
CA ARG A 47 -23.33 1.61 -12.73
C ARG A 47 -22.49 2.88 -12.85
N ILE A 48 -21.75 2.99 -13.94
CA ILE A 48 -20.90 4.15 -14.23
C ILE A 48 -21.76 5.23 -14.89
N LEU A 49 -21.74 6.45 -14.34
CA LEU A 49 -22.38 7.62 -14.94
C LEU A 49 -21.38 8.34 -15.85
N SER A 50 -20.21 8.65 -15.32
CA SER A 50 -19.14 9.36 -16.04
C SER A 50 -17.77 8.97 -15.51
N VAL A 51 -16.75 9.05 -16.36
CA VAL A 51 -15.34 8.89 -16.01
C VAL A 51 -14.54 9.96 -16.73
N GLY A 52 -13.74 10.71 -15.99
CA GLY A 52 -12.86 11.75 -16.52
C GLY A 52 -11.70 12.01 -15.56
N ASP A 53 -10.50 12.24 -16.10
CA ASP A 53 -9.30 12.62 -15.32
C ASP A 53 -8.98 11.73 -14.11
N GLY A 54 -9.26 10.43 -14.20
CA GLY A 54 -9.04 9.48 -13.10
C GLY A 54 -10.07 9.57 -11.96
N ILE A 55 -11.17 10.27 -12.17
CA ILE A 55 -12.33 10.34 -11.28
C ILE A 55 -13.54 9.76 -12.02
N GLY A 56 -14.27 8.89 -11.34
CA GLY A 56 -15.54 8.35 -11.82
C GLY A 56 -16.69 8.72 -10.92
N HIS A 57 -17.84 9.01 -11.52
CA HIS A 57 -19.11 9.09 -10.83
C HIS A 57 -19.90 7.82 -11.07
N PHE A 58 -20.43 7.26 -9.99
CA PHE A 58 -21.13 5.98 -9.99
C PHE A 58 -22.51 6.16 -9.38
N TRP A 59 -23.48 5.46 -9.95
CA TRP A 59 -24.82 5.34 -9.42
C TRP A 59 -25.00 4.00 -8.72
N GLY A 60 -25.70 3.99 -7.58
CA GLY A 60 -25.91 2.81 -6.75
C GLY A 60 -24.97 2.78 -5.54
N LEU A 61 -24.48 1.59 -5.17
CA LEU A 61 -23.56 1.38 -4.04
C LEU A 61 -24.10 1.94 -2.71
N GLN A 62 -25.31 1.54 -2.32
CA GLN A 62 -26.03 2.13 -1.18
C GLN A 62 -25.34 1.90 0.17
N SER A 63 -24.54 0.84 0.30
CA SER A 63 -23.81 0.52 1.54
C SER A 63 -22.34 0.97 1.52
N VAL A 64 -21.88 1.68 0.49
CA VAL A 64 -20.46 2.04 0.36
C VAL A 64 -20.04 3.10 1.36
N GLN A 65 -18.87 2.93 1.94
CA GLN A 65 -18.30 3.88 2.88
C GLN A 65 -17.26 4.79 2.23
N ALA A 66 -17.11 5.99 2.77
CA ALA A 66 -16.04 6.87 2.35
C ALA A 66 -14.69 6.22 2.70
N LYS A 67 -13.74 6.29 1.77
CA LYS A 67 -12.42 5.65 1.78
C LYS A 67 -12.44 4.14 1.61
N GLU A 68 -13.57 3.57 1.17
CA GLU A 68 -13.64 2.16 0.79
C GLU A 68 -13.01 1.92 -0.59
N MET A 69 -12.42 0.74 -0.77
CA MET A 69 -11.84 0.30 -2.03
C MET A 69 -12.91 -0.42 -2.85
N ALA A 70 -13.20 0.11 -4.03
CA ALA A 70 -14.08 -0.52 -5.00
C ALA A 70 -13.28 -1.14 -6.16
N GLU A 71 -13.76 -2.27 -6.66
CA GLU A 71 -13.16 -2.98 -7.80
C GLU A 71 -14.03 -2.79 -9.05
N PHE A 72 -13.40 -2.35 -10.13
CA PHE A 72 -14.04 -2.19 -11.43
C PHE A 72 -13.93 -3.47 -12.25
N SER A 73 -14.86 -3.67 -13.17
CA SER A 73 -14.94 -4.89 -14.01
C SER A 73 -13.70 -5.12 -14.88
N PHE A 74 -12.82 -4.12 -15.03
CA PHE A 74 -11.58 -4.19 -15.80
C PHE A 74 -10.34 -4.50 -14.94
N GLY A 75 -10.52 -4.92 -13.67
CA GLY A 75 -9.41 -5.19 -12.74
C GLY A 75 -8.77 -3.93 -12.16
N VAL A 76 -9.21 -2.75 -12.59
CA VAL A 76 -8.80 -1.46 -12.02
C VAL A 76 -9.49 -1.29 -10.67
N ARG A 77 -8.80 -0.69 -9.72
CA ARG A 77 -9.35 -0.38 -8.39
C ARG A 77 -9.64 1.12 -8.28
N GLY A 78 -10.40 1.49 -7.27
CA GLY A 78 -10.60 2.88 -6.95
C GLY A 78 -11.04 3.08 -5.52
N MET A 79 -10.80 4.26 -4.99
CA MET A 79 -11.22 4.62 -3.64
C MET A 79 -12.40 5.59 -3.71
N CYS A 80 -13.50 5.22 -3.05
CA CYS A 80 -14.66 6.09 -2.91
C CYS A 80 -14.30 7.25 -1.97
N LEU A 81 -14.37 8.49 -2.45
CA LEU A 81 -14.00 9.66 -1.66
C LEU A 81 -15.23 10.50 -1.30
N ASN A 82 -16.11 10.72 -2.27
CA ASN A 82 -17.30 11.53 -2.12
C ASN A 82 -18.54 10.63 -2.18
N LEU A 83 -19.43 10.77 -1.20
CA LEU A 83 -20.70 10.04 -1.13
C LEU A 83 -21.83 11.06 -1.17
N GLU A 84 -22.62 11.04 -2.23
CA GLU A 84 -23.86 11.81 -2.37
C GLU A 84 -25.05 10.85 -2.29
N ALA A 85 -26.26 11.39 -2.13
CA ALA A 85 -27.47 10.55 -2.00
C ALA A 85 -27.72 9.70 -3.25
N ASP A 86 -27.43 10.26 -4.43
CA ASP A 86 -27.73 9.64 -5.72
C ASP A 86 -26.48 9.22 -6.50
N ASN A 87 -25.29 9.69 -6.09
CA ASN A 87 -24.04 9.36 -6.77
C ASN A 87 -22.87 9.16 -5.80
N VAL A 88 -21.86 8.44 -6.25
CA VAL A 88 -20.62 8.18 -5.53
C VAL A 88 -19.46 8.61 -6.41
N GLY A 89 -18.63 9.53 -5.90
CA GLY A 89 -17.37 9.93 -6.53
C GLY A 89 -16.25 9.01 -6.06
N ALA A 90 -15.69 8.21 -6.96
CA ALA A 90 -14.52 7.38 -6.67
C ALA A 90 -13.34 7.76 -7.56
N SER A 91 -12.17 7.78 -6.94
CA SER A 91 -10.91 7.99 -7.63
C SER A 91 -10.37 6.66 -8.13
N ILE A 92 -10.09 6.57 -9.43
CA ILE A 92 -9.73 5.33 -10.12
C ILE A 92 -8.21 5.28 -10.27
N PHE A 93 -7.59 4.18 -9.84
CA PHE A 93 -6.14 3.96 -9.97
C PHE A 93 -5.79 2.45 -9.88
N ASP A 94 -4.72 2.06 -10.56
CA ASP A 94 -4.35 0.64 -10.72
C ASP A 94 -3.31 0.15 -9.66
N ALA A 95 -2.50 1.07 -9.13
CA ALA A 95 -1.16 0.72 -8.62
C ALA A 95 -0.97 0.69 -7.08
N ILE A 96 -1.93 0.22 -6.27
CA ILE A 96 -1.65 0.01 -4.83
C ILE A 96 -1.00 -1.36 -4.60
N GLY A 97 0.26 -1.33 -4.15
CA GLY A 97 0.98 -2.51 -3.64
C GLY A 97 1.58 -3.43 -4.71
N ASN A 98 1.60 -2.99 -5.96
CA ASN A 98 2.25 -3.74 -7.04
C ASN A 98 3.75 -3.41 -7.06
N PRO A 99 4.64 -4.42 -7.12
CA PRO A 99 6.08 -4.21 -7.22
C PRO A 99 6.43 -3.59 -8.57
N ILE A 100 7.18 -2.50 -8.55
CA ILE A 100 7.66 -1.81 -9.76
C ILE A 100 8.98 -2.40 -10.30
N ASP A 101 9.62 -3.29 -9.53
CA ASP A 101 10.97 -3.80 -9.81
C ASP A 101 10.99 -5.03 -10.72
N GLY A 102 9.81 -5.55 -11.11
CA GLY A 102 9.69 -6.76 -11.93
C GLY A 102 10.18 -8.06 -11.25
N LYS A 103 10.51 -8.01 -9.95
CA LYS A 103 11.03 -9.14 -9.14
C LYS A 103 9.95 -10.13 -8.67
N GLY A 104 8.77 -10.10 -9.27
CA GLY A 104 7.63 -10.94 -8.88
C GLY A 104 6.79 -10.36 -7.72
N PRO A 105 5.71 -11.04 -7.32
CA PRO A 105 4.72 -10.53 -6.36
C PRO A 105 5.30 -10.45 -4.93
N ILE A 106 4.87 -9.44 -4.18
CA ILE A 106 5.36 -9.20 -2.82
C ILE A 106 4.62 -10.11 -1.82
N GLN A 107 5.37 -10.88 -1.04
CA GLN A 107 4.83 -11.66 0.08
C GLN A 107 4.58 -10.74 1.27
N ALA A 108 3.35 -10.22 1.39
CA ALA A 108 2.93 -9.41 2.53
C ALA A 108 2.21 -10.30 3.57
N ALA A 109 2.65 -10.21 4.84
CA ALA A 109 2.05 -10.98 5.94
C ALA A 109 0.70 -10.40 6.40
N GLU A 110 0.56 -9.07 6.40
CA GLU A 110 -0.63 -8.36 6.86
C GLU A 110 -0.89 -7.12 6.00
N ARG A 111 -2.17 -6.70 5.91
CA ARG A 111 -2.58 -5.45 5.27
C ARG A 111 -3.11 -4.50 6.34
N TYR A 112 -2.70 -3.25 6.27
CA TYR A 112 -3.12 -2.19 7.19
C TYR A 112 -4.02 -1.18 6.47
N HIS A 113 -4.96 -0.58 7.21
CA HIS A 113 -5.75 0.54 6.70
C HIS A 113 -4.86 1.77 6.54
N ALA A 114 -4.80 2.37 5.34
CA ALA A 114 -3.99 3.55 5.06
C ALA A 114 -4.27 4.74 6.01
N PHE A 115 -5.51 4.86 6.48
CA PHE A 115 -5.96 5.94 7.36
C PHE A 115 -6.12 5.45 8.80
N LEU A 116 -5.01 5.28 9.52
CA LEU A 116 -5.03 5.08 10.97
C LEU A 116 -5.01 6.43 11.68
N LYS A 117 -5.78 6.54 12.77
CA LYS A 117 -5.70 7.71 13.66
C LYS A 117 -4.36 7.67 14.38
N ALA A 118 -3.69 8.83 14.43
CA ALA A 118 -2.42 8.94 15.15
C ALA A 118 -2.61 8.60 16.64
N PRO A 119 -1.56 8.04 17.30
CA PRO A 119 -1.58 7.82 18.74
C PRO A 119 -1.89 9.12 19.49
N GLY A 120 -2.76 9.02 20.50
CA GLY A 120 -3.11 10.13 21.38
C GLY A 120 -1.91 10.65 22.19
N ILE A 121 -2.15 11.61 23.08
CA ILE A 121 -1.11 12.16 23.96
C ILE A 121 -0.60 11.14 25.00
N PRO A 122 -1.46 10.32 25.67
CA PRO A 122 -1.01 9.43 26.74
C PRO A 122 0.13 8.45 26.39
N PRO A 123 0.19 7.81 25.20
CA PRO A 123 1.30 6.92 24.83
C PRO A 123 2.57 7.64 24.35
N ARG A 124 2.57 8.97 24.17
CA ARG A 124 3.74 9.70 23.66
C ARG A 124 4.81 9.80 24.75
N ARG A 125 6.05 9.45 24.39
CA ARG A 125 7.22 9.67 25.24
C ARG A 125 8.02 10.86 24.74
N SER A 126 8.65 11.59 25.66
CA SER A 126 9.61 12.62 25.31
C SER A 126 10.77 12.02 24.53
N VAL A 127 11.17 12.69 23.46
CA VAL A 127 12.30 12.31 22.63
C VAL A 127 13.59 12.60 23.40
N ASN A 128 14.35 11.55 23.75
CA ASN A 128 15.58 11.68 24.54
C ASN A 128 16.80 11.01 23.90
N GLN A 129 16.65 10.42 22.72
CA GLN A 129 17.71 9.73 22.00
C GLN A 129 18.01 10.49 20.71
N PRO A 130 19.26 10.88 20.42
CA PRO A 130 19.58 11.61 19.19
C PRO A 130 19.63 10.68 17.97
N MET A 131 19.19 11.19 16.82
CA MET A 131 19.39 10.60 15.50
C MET A 131 20.57 11.28 14.82
N MET A 132 21.69 10.59 14.67
CA MET A 132 22.82 11.18 13.96
C MET A 132 22.57 11.18 12.45
N THR A 133 22.66 12.34 11.84
CA THR A 133 22.52 12.50 10.38
C THR A 133 23.84 12.23 9.64
N GLY A 134 24.98 12.34 10.34
CA GLY A 134 26.31 12.24 9.75
C GLY A 134 26.79 13.56 9.12
N LEU A 135 25.96 14.61 9.15
CA LEU A 135 26.29 15.95 8.70
C LEU A 135 26.71 16.78 9.91
N LYS A 136 28.03 16.97 10.07
CA LYS A 136 28.64 17.76 11.15
C LYS A 136 27.93 19.09 11.45
N PRO A 137 27.57 19.94 10.47
CA PRO A 137 26.87 21.20 10.77
C PRO A 137 25.47 20.99 11.36
N ILE A 138 24.74 19.95 10.93
CA ILE A 138 23.38 19.67 11.42
C ILE A 138 23.45 19.06 12.81
N ASP A 139 24.29 18.04 13.00
CA ASP A 139 24.43 17.34 14.27
C ASP A 139 24.94 18.28 15.39
N ALA A 140 25.69 19.34 15.03
CA ALA A 140 26.19 20.34 15.99
C ALA A 140 25.20 21.49 16.29
N MET A 141 24.45 21.98 15.29
CA MET A 141 23.58 23.15 15.46
C MET A 141 22.12 22.79 15.75
N VAL A 142 21.60 21.73 15.14
CA VAL A 142 20.19 21.33 15.23
C VAL A 142 20.11 19.82 15.44
N PRO A 143 20.28 19.34 16.69
CA PRO A 143 20.22 17.92 16.97
C PRO A 143 18.81 17.39 16.70
N ILE A 144 18.70 16.39 15.84
CA ILE A 144 17.44 15.71 15.55
C ILE A 144 17.29 14.56 16.53
N GLY A 145 16.13 14.45 17.18
CA GLY A 145 15.83 13.36 18.11
C GLY A 145 15.03 12.21 17.47
N GLN A 146 15.23 10.99 17.96
CA GLN A 146 14.52 9.78 17.57
C GLN A 146 13.23 9.60 18.38
N GLY A 147 12.09 9.51 17.68
CA GLY A 147 10.87 8.96 18.28
C GLY A 147 11.03 7.46 18.49
N LYS A 148 10.71 6.95 19.69
CA LYS A 148 10.68 5.50 19.96
C LYS A 148 9.38 4.90 19.43
N ASP A 149 9.30 4.69 18.12
CA ASP A 149 8.46 3.64 17.59
C ASP A 149 9.30 2.36 17.56
N GLU A 150 8.78 1.27 18.14
CA GLU A 150 9.48 0.01 18.46
C GLU A 150 10.15 -0.73 17.29
N VAL A 151 10.07 -0.20 16.07
CA VAL A 151 10.55 -0.89 14.87
C VAL A 151 11.90 -0.32 14.45
N LYS A 152 12.91 -1.19 14.56
CA LYS A 152 14.30 -1.13 14.04
C LYS A 152 14.53 -0.01 13.01
N ASN A 153 15.64 0.73 13.16
CA ASN A 153 16.24 1.72 12.25
C ASN A 153 16.17 1.38 10.74
N SER A 154 14.99 1.34 10.16
CA SER A 154 14.74 1.24 8.73
C SER A 154 14.34 2.63 8.27
N ILE A 155 15.25 3.33 7.61
CA ILE A 155 14.95 4.58 6.94
C ILE A 155 13.95 4.26 5.83
N LEU A 156 12.79 4.91 5.92
CA LEU A 156 11.74 4.81 4.92
C LEU A 156 11.88 5.97 3.95
N SER A 157 12.19 5.67 2.69
CA SER A 157 12.23 6.69 1.64
C SER A 157 10.98 6.56 0.78
N VAL A 158 10.26 7.67 0.65
CA VAL A 158 9.09 7.81 -0.22
C VAL A 158 9.45 8.76 -1.35
N THR A 159 9.22 8.35 -2.60
CA THR A 159 9.41 9.22 -3.77
C THR A 159 8.05 9.53 -4.39
N VAL A 160 7.70 10.81 -4.46
CA VAL A 160 6.42 11.28 -5.01
C VAL A 160 6.70 12.27 -6.13
N GLY A 161 6.03 12.08 -7.27
CA GLY A 161 6.06 13.01 -8.39
C GLY A 161 7.44 13.16 -9.06
N GLN A 162 8.33 12.19 -8.86
CA GLN A 162 9.66 12.20 -9.47
C GLN A 162 9.62 11.62 -10.88
N LYS A 163 10.56 12.08 -11.74
CA LYS A 163 10.80 11.45 -13.05
C LYS A 163 11.33 10.03 -12.84
N CYS A 164 10.96 9.12 -13.74
CA CYS A 164 11.38 7.71 -13.67
C CYS A 164 12.91 7.56 -13.63
N SER A 165 13.64 8.38 -14.39
CA SER A 165 15.11 8.39 -14.40
C SER A 165 15.70 8.78 -13.04
N THR A 166 15.15 9.81 -12.40
CA THR A 166 15.61 10.30 -11.09
C THR A 166 15.28 9.30 -9.99
N ALA A 167 14.07 8.72 -10.00
CA ALA A 167 13.69 7.68 -9.07
C ALA A 167 14.64 6.48 -9.17
N ALA A 168 14.92 5.99 -10.38
CA ALA A 168 15.85 4.89 -10.63
C ALA A 168 17.30 5.20 -10.23
N GLN A 169 17.74 6.44 -10.37
CA GLN A 169 19.05 6.88 -9.87
C GLN A 169 19.09 6.86 -8.34
N LEU A 170 18.05 7.36 -7.68
CA LEU A 170 17.94 7.34 -6.21
C LEU A 170 17.93 5.90 -5.67
N VAL A 171 17.23 4.98 -6.33
CA VAL A 171 17.27 3.54 -6.04
C VAL A 171 18.70 2.99 -6.07
N LYS A 172 19.46 3.34 -7.12
CA LYS A 172 20.83 2.84 -7.31
C LYS A 172 21.81 3.44 -6.30
N THR A 173 21.61 4.70 -5.93
CA THR A 173 22.48 5.43 -5.00
C THR A 173 22.18 5.08 -3.54
N LEU A 174 20.91 4.95 -3.18
CA LEU A 174 20.46 4.68 -1.82
C LEU A 174 20.34 3.17 -1.62
N LYS A 175 21.27 2.58 -0.86
CA LYS A 175 21.19 1.18 -0.40
C LYS A 175 20.18 0.97 0.75
N HIS A 176 19.17 1.82 0.83
CA HIS A 176 18.11 1.78 1.84
C HIS A 176 16.80 1.37 1.19
N PRO A 177 15.90 0.66 1.90
CA PRO A 177 14.62 0.25 1.35
C PRO A 177 13.76 1.49 1.04
N ILE A 178 13.52 1.76 -0.23
CA ILE A 178 12.46 2.70 -0.65
C ILE A 178 11.16 1.92 -0.57
N ILE A 179 10.25 2.39 0.29
CA ILE A 179 9.05 1.65 0.65
C ILE A 179 7.81 2.11 -0.14
N ALA A 180 7.89 3.22 -0.89
CA ALA A 180 6.83 3.65 -1.79
C ALA A 180 7.39 4.60 -2.87
N ALA A 181 7.17 4.29 -4.13
CA ALA A 181 7.57 5.13 -5.26
C ALA A 181 6.37 5.37 -6.17
N THR A 182 6.03 6.65 -6.37
CA THR A 182 4.99 7.09 -7.30
C THR A 182 5.56 8.12 -8.24
N LEU A 183 5.50 7.81 -9.54
CA LEU A 183 6.10 8.61 -10.59
C LEU A 183 5.21 9.80 -10.95
N ALA A 184 5.81 10.81 -11.57
CA ALA A 184 5.06 11.96 -12.10
C ALA A 184 4.01 11.57 -13.17
N SER A 185 4.22 10.44 -13.84
CA SER A 185 3.31 9.89 -14.85
C SER A 185 2.12 9.13 -14.26
N GLU A 186 2.16 8.79 -12.97
CA GLU A 186 1.07 8.08 -12.30
C GLU A 186 -0.10 9.03 -11.99
N ALA A 187 -1.28 8.45 -11.85
CA ALA A 187 -2.49 9.19 -11.49
C ALA A 187 -2.26 10.02 -10.20
N ALA A 188 -2.70 11.28 -10.20
CA ALA A 188 -2.61 12.17 -9.03
C ALA A 188 -3.07 11.55 -7.70
N PRO A 189 -4.16 10.74 -7.67
CA PRO A 189 -4.60 10.06 -6.45
C PRO A 189 -3.58 9.11 -5.83
N LEU A 190 -2.76 8.43 -6.66
CA LEU A 190 -1.68 7.56 -6.16
C LEU A 190 -0.58 8.40 -5.50
N GLN A 191 -0.24 9.54 -6.09
CA GLN A 191 0.77 10.45 -5.55
C GLN A 191 0.34 10.99 -4.18
N CYS A 192 -0.97 11.25 -4.01
CA CYS A 192 -1.54 11.65 -2.73
C CYS A 192 -1.53 10.53 -1.68
N LEU A 193 -1.76 9.27 -2.09
CA LEU A 193 -1.87 8.15 -1.16
C LEU A 193 -0.52 7.57 -0.72
N ALA A 194 0.52 7.74 -1.53
CA ALA A 194 1.83 7.14 -1.30
C ALA A 194 2.43 7.42 0.10
N PRO A 195 2.40 8.67 0.64
CA PRO A 195 2.88 8.92 1.99
C PRO A 195 2.07 8.19 3.06
N PHE A 196 0.74 8.13 2.92
CA PHE A 196 -0.13 7.45 3.88
C PHE A 196 0.11 5.95 3.91
N SER A 197 0.28 5.33 2.74
CA SER A 197 0.64 3.91 2.61
C SER A 197 2.01 3.60 3.23
N SER A 198 2.92 4.58 3.26
CA SER A 198 4.26 4.41 3.86
C SER A 198 4.22 4.44 5.39
N CYS A 199 3.28 5.21 5.98
CA CYS A 199 3.18 5.38 7.43
C CYS A 199 2.44 4.25 8.14
N THR A 200 1.63 3.46 7.45
CA THR A 200 1.08 2.23 8.01
C THR A 200 2.20 1.23 8.21
N LYS A 201 2.36 0.67 9.42
CA LYS A 201 3.42 -0.30 9.76
C LYS A 201 3.52 -1.39 8.69
N THR A 202 4.45 -1.25 7.76
CA THR A 202 4.63 -2.20 6.66
C THR A 202 6.09 -2.55 6.53
N PRO A 203 6.46 -3.84 6.43
CA PRO A 203 7.65 -4.25 5.73
C PRO A 203 7.33 -4.42 4.24
N VAL A 204 7.05 -3.38 3.45
CA VAL A 204 6.81 -3.56 1.99
C VAL A 204 7.13 -2.31 1.17
N LEU A 205 8.40 -2.12 0.80
CA LEU A 205 8.89 -2.24 -0.57
C LEU A 205 10.42 -2.34 -0.46
N ARG A 206 10.98 -3.29 -1.20
CA ARG A 206 12.42 -3.45 -1.33
C ARG A 206 12.67 -3.48 -2.83
N LEU A 207 13.31 -2.42 -3.30
CA LEU A 207 13.74 -2.30 -4.68
C LEU A 207 14.71 -3.39 -5.09
#